data_AF-A0A5C3PFR5-F1
#
_entry.id   AF-A0A5C3PFR5-F1
#
_cell.length_a   1.000
_cell.length_b   1.000
_cell.length_c   1.000
_cell.angle_alpha   90.00
_cell.angle_beta   90.00
_cell.angle_gamma   90.00
#
_symmetry.space_group_name_H-M   'P 1'
#
loop_
_entity.id
_entity.type
_entity.pdbx_description
1 polymer ?
#
loop_
_entity_poly.entity_id
_entity_poly.type
_entity_poly.pdbx_seq_one_letter_code
_entity_poly.pdbx_strand_id
1 'polypeptide(L)'
;MSSFQIQYPISDARSEPIPEQRPSSGVRVPLPAVTPVPRELSPGCMSDGTISANHPAVQRFVWRIARAVEGAEAAHAAKPENVWWHVTDGYHASWWRAEKAGNLPADDGWSACRRLVERVLRLEHDKLSLQSVQAVFVLGALTALARPSRAAFWAFWGENSWTTTASLVDEVFKADPALITKPEIATWDHKQFGTACVVRKDRLKWLPNHAHPSERRDAREAAEGGAGTTGAHTRARRRTGLLDADVPFGYYGQA
;
A
#
# COMPACT_ATOMS: atom_id res chain seq x y z
N MET A 1 -10.14 75.81 56.21
CA MET A 1 -11.30 74.93 55.98
C MET A 1 -10.89 73.87 54.97
N SER A 2 -11.15 72.58 55.09
CA SER A 2 -11.48 71.68 56.18
C SER A 2 -11.14 70.29 55.61
N SER A 3 -10.54 69.47 56.44
CA SER A 3 -10.23 68.05 56.26
C SER A 3 -11.40 67.21 55.74
N PHE A 4 -11.11 66.24 54.88
CA PHE A 4 -11.72 64.90 54.97
C PHE A 4 -10.66 63.83 54.68
N GLN A 5 -10.11 63.30 55.78
CA GLN A 5 -9.44 62.01 55.83
C GLN A 5 -10.49 60.91 55.63
N ILE A 6 -10.23 59.99 54.69
CA ILE A 6 -10.97 58.72 54.63
C ILE A 6 -10.07 57.68 55.27
N GLN A 7 -10.41 57.32 56.51
CA GLN A 7 -9.89 56.13 57.19
C GLN A 7 -10.62 54.90 56.66
N TYR A 8 -9.86 53.90 56.19
CA TYR A 8 -10.39 52.55 56.00
C TYR A 8 -10.04 51.70 57.24
N PRO A 9 -10.98 50.90 57.73
CA PRO A 9 -10.79 50.09 58.93
C PRO A 9 -9.76 48.98 58.69
N ILE A 10 -8.87 48.82 59.66
CA ILE A 10 -7.89 47.74 59.78
C ILE A 10 -8.67 46.44 59.96
N SER A 11 -8.72 45.61 58.91
CA SER A 11 -9.28 44.28 59.01
C SER A 11 -8.21 43.33 59.54
N ASP A 12 -8.44 42.84 60.75
CA ASP A 12 -7.69 41.77 61.43
C ASP A 12 -7.88 40.45 60.66
N ALA A 13 -7.16 40.28 59.55
CA ALA A 13 -7.10 39.02 58.83
C ALA A 13 -5.95 38.19 59.42
N ARG A 14 -6.33 37.22 60.25
CA ARG A 14 -5.48 36.14 60.78
C ARG A 14 -4.49 35.64 59.73
N SER A 15 -3.19 35.78 60.02
CA SER A 15 -2.13 35.09 59.29
C SER A 15 -2.30 33.58 59.45
N GLU A 16 -2.71 32.89 58.38
CA GLU A 16 -2.53 31.44 58.31
C GLU A 16 -1.02 31.11 58.32
N PRO A 17 -0.58 30.05 59.01
CA PRO A 17 0.82 29.67 59.01
C PRO A 17 1.25 29.22 57.61
N ILE A 18 2.32 29.83 57.11
CA ILE A 18 3.02 29.44 55.88
C ILE A 18 3.43 27.96 56.04
N PRO A 19 3.02 27.03 55.15
CA PRO A 19 3.55 25.68 55.19
C PRO A 19 5.05 25.72 54.94
N GLU A 20 5.84 25.28 55.92
CA GLU A 20 7.29 25.07 55.74
C GLU A 20 7.51 24.18 54.52
N GLN A 21 8.20 24.73 53.51
CA GLN A 21 8.75 23.94 52.43
C GLN A 21 9.80 22.98 53.02
N ARG A 22 9.42 21.73 53.23
CA ARG A 22 10.40 20.65 53.35
C ARG A 22 11.22 20.61 52.05
N PRO A 23 12.57 20.57 52.11
CA PRO A 23 13.36 20.29 50.94
C PRO A 23 13.00 18.89 50.47
N SER A 24 12.24 18.83 49.38
CA SER A 24 11.95 17.57 48.71
C SER A 24 13.29 17.09 48.18
N SER A 25 13.84 16.01 48.74
CA SER A 25 14.82 15.16 48.07
C SER A 25 14.12 14.46 46.91
N GLY A 26 13.71 15.26 45.92
CA GLY A 26 13.19 14.79 44.67
C GLY A 26 14.32 14.11 43.94
N VAL A 27 14.32 12.79 43.96
CA VAL A 27 14.90 12.00 42.88
C VAL A 27 14.31 12.60 41.60
N ARG A 28 15.12 13.34 40.84
CA ARG A 28 14.76 13.75 39.48
C ARG A 28 14.61 12.46 38.69
N VAL A 29 13.39 11.95 38.62
CA VAL A 29 13.01 10.97 37.62
C VAL A 29 13.27 11.66 36.29
N PRO A 30 14.21 11.17 35.46
CA PRO A 30 14.37 11.72 34.13
C PRO A 30 13.02 11.57 33.43
N LEU A 31 12.41 12.69 33.02
CA LEU A 31 11.31 12.62 32.07
C LEU A 31 11.83 11.80 30.88
N PRO A 32 11.09 10.77 30.42
CA PRO A 32 11.50 10.01 29.25
C PRO A 32 11.77 11.02 28.14
N ALA A 33 12.95 10.93 27.52
CA ALA A 33 13.30 11.78 26.40
C ALA A 33 12.15 11.67 25.38
N VAL A 34 11.38 12.74 25.23
CA VAL A 34 10.34 12.81 24.22
C VAL A 34 11.10 12.79 22.90
N THR A 35 11.18 11.62 22.27
CA THR A 35 11.71 11.51 20.93
C THR A 35 10.83 12.41 20.06
N PRO A 36 11.40 13.44 19.40
CA PRO A 36 10.59 14.35 18.62
C PRO A 36 9.91 13.55 17.51
N VAL A 37 8.58 13.59 17.47
CA VAL A 37 7.79 13.01 16.38
C VAL A 37 8.30 13.60 15.06
N PRO A 38 8.66 12.77 14.07
CA PRO A 38 9.13 13.26 12.77
C PRO A 38 8.15 14.27 12.17
N ARG A 39 8.66 15.42 11.72
CA ARG A 39 7.84 16.48 11.12
C ARG A 39 8.07 16.51 9.62
N GLU A 40 7.01 16.73 8.87
CA GLU A 40 7.08 16.88 7.41
C GLU A 40 7.71 18.25 7.09
N LEU A 41 8.87 18.25 6.42
CA LEU A 41 9.60 19.46 6.03
C LEU A 41 9.13 19.98 4.66
N SER A 42 8.71 19.07 3.79
CA SER A 42 8.10 19.31 2.48
C SER A 42 7.26 18.09 2.11
N PRO A 43 6.38 18.15 1.09
CA PRO A 43 5.48 17.04 0.78
C PRO A 43 6.17 15.68 0.66
N GLY A 44 5.93 14.83 1.65
CA GLY A 44 6.48 13.49 1.77
C GLY A 44 7.92 13.36 2.27
N CYS A 45 8.59 14.45 2.66
CA CYS A 45 9.96 14.42 3.18
C CYS A 45 9.95 14.75 4.67
N MET A 46 10.42 13.81 5.49
CA MET A 46 10.39 13.94 6.95
C MET A 46 11.72 14.47 7.51
N SER A 47 11.65 15.07 8.70
CA SER A 47 12.80 15.64 9.41
C SER A 47 13.85 14.61 9.85
N ASP A 48 13.47 13.34 9.95
CA ASP A 48 14.36 12.22 10.26
C ASP A 48 15.00 11.60 9.00
N GLY A 49 14.74 12.17 7.81
CA GLY A 49 15.25 11.70 6.53
C GLY A 49 14.39 10.63 5.86
N THR A 50 13.29 10.18 6.49
CA THR A 50 12.37 9.20 5.90
C THR A 50 11.46 9.82 4.84
N ILE A 51 10.97 8.97 3.93
CA ILE A 51 9.96 9.35 2.92
C ILE A 51 8.59 8.86 3.36
N SER A 52 7.55 9.68 3.22
CA SER A 52 6.16 9.33 3.54
C SER A 52 5.28 9.17 2.30
N ALA A 53 4.08 8.58 2.47
CA ALA A 53 3.14 8.36 1.37
C ALA A 53 2.62 9.66 0.71
N ASN A 54 2.80 10.81 1.36
CA ASN A 54 2.46 12.12 0.80
C ASN A 54 3.44 12.58 -0.29
N HIS A 55 4.55 11.86 -0.50
CA HIS A 55 5.56 12.23 -1.49
C HIS A 55 4.97 12.24 -2.91
N PRO A 56 5.16 13.30 -3.71
CA PRO A 56 4.55 13.41 -5.04
C PRO A 56 4.87 12.25 -5.98
N ALA A 57 6.08 11.68 -5.89
CA ALA A 57 6.45 10.51 -6.69
C ALA A 57 5.63 9.27 -6.32
N VAL A 58 5.33 9.06 -5.02
CA VAL A 58 4.50 7.95 -4.53
C VAL A 58 3.08 8.11 -5.06
N GLN A 59 2.49 9.29 -4.89
CA GLN A 59 1.12 9.57 -5.35
C GLN A 59 0.98 9.39 -6.87
N ARG A 60 1.93 9.92 -7.65
CA ARG A 60 1.96 9.74 -9.11
C ARG A 60 2.14 8.27 -9.49
N PHE A 61 3.01 7.54 -8.81
CA PHE A 61 3.26 6.13 -9.07
C PHE A 61 1.98 5.30 -8.85
N VAL A 62 1.33 5.45 -7.70
CA VAL A 62 0.08 4.74 -7.36
C VAL A 62 -1.04 5.10 -8.34
N TRP A 63 -1.18 6.37 -8.69
CA TRP A 63 -2.21 6.79 -9.64
C TRP A 63 -1.97 6.18 -11.04
N ARG A 64 -0.73 6.23 -11.54
CA ARG A 64 -0.39 5.71 -12.86
C ARG A 64 -0.50 4.19 -12.93
N ILE A 65 -0.11 3.47 -11.87
CA ILE A 65 -0.20 2.01 -11.86
C ILE A 65 -1.67 1.54 -11.84
N ALA A 66 -2.56 2.27 -11.14
CA ALA A 66 -3.99 2.02 -11.19
C ALA A 66 -4.54 2.17 -12.61
N ARG A 67 -4.22 3.29 -13.27
CA ARG A 67 -4.64 3.58 -14.66
C ARG A 67 -4.11 2.54 -15.65
N ALA A 68 -2.88 2.07 -15.44
CA ALA A 68 -2.28 1.00 -16.22
C ALA A 68 -3.08 -0.31 -16.11
N VAL A 69 -3.46 -0.70 -14.89
CA VAL A 69 -4.29 -1.90 -14.66
C VAL A 69 -5.66 -1.75 -15.32
N GLU A 70 -6.32 -0.59 -15.15
CA GLU A 70 -7.63 -0.31 -15.78
C GLU A 70 -7.56 -0.39 -17.31
N GLY A 71 -6.53 0.20 -17.92
CA GLY A 71 -6.34 0.18 -19.37
C GLY A 71 -6.04 -1.23 -19.90
N ALA A 72 -5.20 -1.99 -19.20
CA ALA A 72 -4.88 -3.37 -19.58
C ALA A 72 -6.08 -4.31 -19.41
N GLU A 73 -6.88 -4.11 -18.36
CA GLU A 73 -8.13 -4.84 -18.18
C GLU A 73 -9.11 -4.57 -19.32
N ALA A 74 -9.33 -3.29 -19.65
CA ALA A 74 -10.20 -2.90 -20.76
C ALA A 74 -9.73 -3.47 -22.10
N ALA A 75 -8.43 -3.44 -22.38
CA ALA A 75 -7.84 -4.04 -23.58
C ALA A 75 -8.03 -5.57 -23.61
N HIS A 76 -7.88 -6.24 -22.46
CA HIS A 76 -8.13 -7.68 -22.36
C HIS A 76 -9.62 -8.01 -22.53
N ALA A 77 -10.52 -7.15 -22.03
CA ALA A 77 -11.97 -7.33 -22.08
C ALA A 77 -12.57 -7.11 -23.47
N ALA A 78 -11.91 -6.32 -24.32
CA ALA A 78 -12.34 -6.09 -25.69
C ALA A 78 -12.34 -7.35 -26.57
N LYS A 79 -11.66 -8.42 -26.14
CA LYS A 79 -11.65 -9.70 -26.86
C LYS A 79 -12.88 -10.55 -26.47
N PRO A 80 -13.70 -11.02 -27.43
CA PRO A 80 -14.93 -11.76 -27.15
C PRO A 80 -14.75 -13.00 -26.26
N GLU A 81 -13.63 -13.70 -26.40
CA GLU A 81 -13.31 -14.90 -25.63
C GLU A 81 -13.03 -14.63 -24.14
N ASN A 82 -12.79 -13.37 -23.76
CA ASN A 82 -12.34 -12.98 -22.43
C ASN A 82 -13.44 -12.45 -21.52
N VAL A 83 -14.69 -12.34 -21.99
CA VAL A 83 -15.81 -11.74 -21.23
C VAL A 83 -15.91 -12.30 -19.80
N TRP A 84 -15.73 -13.60 -19.63
CA TRP A 84 -15.82 -14.27 -18.33
C TRP A 84 -14.74 -13.87 -17.32
N TRP A 85 -13.59 -13.39 -17.78
CA TRP A 85 -12.51 -12.92 -16.90
C TRP A 85 -12.81 -11.57 -16.26
N HIS A 86 -13.79 -10.83 -16.79
CA HIS A 86 -14.06 -9.43 -16.46
C HIS A 86 -15.41 -9.17 -15.80
N VAL A 87 -16.18 -10.24 -15.55
CA VAL A 87 -17.45 -10.11 -14.82
C VAL A 87 -17.15 -9.61 -13.41
N THR A 88 -17.80 -8.52 -13.00
CA THR A 88 -17.77 -7.99 -11.63
C THR A 88 -19.17 -7.92 -11.08
N ASP A 89 -19.38 -8.36 -9.84
CA ASP A 89 -20.67 -8.29 -9.12
C ASP A 89 -20.54 -7.40 -7.87
N GLY A 90 -21.29 -6.30 -7.84
CA GLY A 90 -21.34 -5.40 -6.68
C GLY A 90 -19.96 -4.87 -6.27
N TYR A 91 -19.40 -5.43 -5.19
CA TYR A 91 -18.11 -5.02 -4.63
C TYR A 91 -16.95 -5.94 -5.02
N HIS A 92 -17.13 -7.01 -5.80
CA HIS A 92 -16.04 -7.93 -6.11
C HIS A 92 -15.18 -7.44 -7.29
N ALA A 93 -13.90 -7.81 -7.27
CA ALA A 93 -13.02 -7.60 -8.41
C ALA A 93 -13.30 -8.62 -9.53
N SER A 94 -12.70 -8.42 -10.71
CA SER A 94 -12.71 -9.40 -11.79
C SER A 94 -11.68 -10.50 -11.56
N TRP A 95 -11.88 -11.70 -12.14
CA TRP A 95 -10.86 -12.76 -12.13
C TRP A 95 -9.56 -12.30 -12.79
N TRP A 96 -9.66 -11.45 -13.82
CA TRP A 96 -8.51 -10.85 -14.45
C TRP A 96 -7.68 -10.01 -13.46
N ARG A 97 -8.32 -9.10 -12.70
CA ARG A 97 -7.61 -8.34 -11.66
C ARG A 97 -7.00 -9.24 -10.60
N ALA A 98 -7.77 -10.24 -10.16
CA ALA A 98 -7.34 -11.13 -9.09
C ALA A 98 -6.09 -11.94 -9.43
N GLU A 99 -5.92 -12.33 -10.70
CA GLU A 99 -4.83 -13.23 -11.12
C GLU A 99 -3.74 -12.57 -11.99
N LYS A 100 -4.08 -11.52 -12.75
CA LYS A 100 -3.23 -11.00 -13.84
C LYS A 100 -2.74 -9.57 -13.65
N ALA A 101 -3.43 -8.77 -12.82
CA ALA A 101 -3.08 -7.36 -12.67
C ALA A 101 -1.76 -7.10 -11.94
N GLY A 102 -1.18 -8.09 -11.25
CA GLY A 102 0.07 -7.91 -10.53
C GLY A 102 1.24 -7.53 -11.44
N ASN A 103 2.01 -6.53 -11.03
CA ASN A 103 3.09 -5.94 -11.84
C ASN A 103 4.45 -6.61 -11.70
N LEU A 104 4.65 -7.38 -10.63
CA LEU A 104 5.90 -8.07 -10.34
C LEU A 104 5.67 -9.58 -10.29
N PRO A 105 6.07 -10.36 -11.30
CA PRO A 105 6.05 -11.81 -11.25
C PRO A 105 6.74 -12.39 -10.00
N ALA A 106 6.54 -13.69 -9.78
CA ALA A 106 7.30 -14.43 -8.78
C ALA A 106 8.81 -14.31 -9.05
N ASP A 107 9.59 -14.15 -7.99
CA ASP A 107 11.06 -14.12 -8.00
C ASP A 107 11.72 -12.89 -8.67
N ASP A 108 10.92 -11.89 -9.04
CA ASP A 108 11.43 -10.61 -9.52
C ASP A 108 11.96 -9.73 -8.35
N GLY A 109 13.25 -9.43 -8.36
CA GLY A 109 13.90 -8.59 -7.35
C GLY A 109 13.84 -7.07 -7.63
N TRP A 110 14.66 -6.29 -6.91
CA TRP A 110 14.71 -4.83 -7.04
C TRP A 110 15.01 -4.30 -8.45
N SER A 111 15.73 -5.06 -9.27
CA SER A 111 16.00 -4.66 -10.67
C SER A 111 14.72 -4.58 -11.51
N ALA A 112 13.78 -5.51 -11.32
CA ALA A 112 12.48 -5.47 -11.98
C ALA A 112 11.62 -4.32 -11.44
N CYS A 113 11.64 -4.13 -10.12
CA CYS A 113 10.98 -3.01 -9.45
C CYS A 113 11.49 -1.64 -9.94
N ARG A 114 12.81 -1.45 -10.08
CA ARG A 114 13.39 -0.22 -10.65
C ARG A 114 12.85 0.06 -12.04
N ARG A 115 12.92 -0.92 -12.95
CA ARG A 115 12.39 -0.77 -14.31
C ARG A 115 10.91 -0.41 -14.30
N LEU A 116 10.11 -1.00 -13.41
CA LEU A 116 8.70 -0.67 -13.25
C LEU A 116 8.51 0.78 -12.78
N VAL A 117 9.17 1.19 -11.70
CA VAL A 117 9.03 2.54 -11.13
C VAL A 117 9.46 3.61 -12.13
N GLU A 118 10.63 3.45 -12.77
CA GLU A 118 11.14 4.39 -13.76
C GLU A 118 10.21 4.47 -14.98
N ARG A 119 9.76 3.33 -15.50
CA ARG A 119 8.82 3.28 -16.63
C ARG A 119 7.50 3.97 -16.30
N VAL A 120 6.90 3.64 -15.15
CA VAL A 120 5.62 4.23 -14.72
C VAL A 120 5.76 5.73 -14.47
N LEU A 121 6.87 6.18 -13.88
CA LEU A 121 7.14 7.59 -13.65
C LEU A 121 7.64 8.33 -14.92
N ARG A 122 7.93 7.61 -16.01
CA ARG A 122 8.51 8.15 -17.26
C ARG A 122 9.85 8.86 -16.99
N LEU A 123 10.70 8.20 -16.21
CA LEU A 123 12.05 8.65 -15.93
C LEU A 123 13.03 7.90 -16.83
N GLU A 124 14.13 8.54 -17.20
CA GLU A 124 15.27 7.84 -17.80
C GLU A 124 15.87 6.87 -16.79
N HIS A 125 16.55 5.85 -17.30
CA HIS A 125 17.18 4.82 -16.48
C HIS A 125 18.18 5.42 -15.51
N ASP A 126 18.20 4.91 -14.27
CA ASP A 126 19.13 5.29 -13.20
C ASP A 126 19.02 6.74 -12.71
N LYS A 127 17.94 7.46 -13.06
CA LYS A 127 17.68 8.80 -12.49
C LYS A 127 17.31 8.78 -11.01
N LEU A 128 16.78 7.65 -10.50
CA LEU A 128 16.46 7.49 -9.09
C LEU A 128 17.51 6.62 -8.40
N SER A 129 17.92 7.03 -7.20
CA SER A 129 18.69 6.15 -6.33
C SER A 129 17.89 4.88 -6.01
N LEU A 130 18.58 3.80 -5.68
CA LEU A 130 17.91 2.55 -5.28
C LEU A 130 16.97 2.78 -4.08
N GLN A 131 17.41 3.57 -3.11
CA GLN A 131 16.61 3.95 -1.94
C GLN A 131 15.33 4.69 -2.34
N SER A 132 15.40 5.63 -3.29
CA SER A 132 14.19 6.33 -3.77
C SER A 132 13.22 5.38 -4.47
N VAL A 133 13.73 4.44 -5.28
CA VAL A 133 12.90 3.40 -5.92
C VAL A 133 12.22 2.52 -4.87
N GLN A 134 12.99 2.04 -3.89
CA GLN A 134 12.50 1.22 -2.78
C GLN A 134 11.40 1.93 -2.00
N ALA A 135 11.62 3.19 -1.62
CA ALA A 135 10.64 3.99 -0.90
C ALA A 135 9.36 4.20 -1.72
N VAL A 136 9.48 4.60 -3.00
CA VAL A 136 8.33 4.84 -3.87
C VAL A 136 7.47 3.60 -4.05
N PHE A 137 8.12 2.46 -4.32
CA PHE A 137 7.41 1.20 -4.51
C PHE A 137 6.70 0.74 -3.24
N VAL A 138 7.42 0.69 -2.10
CA VAL A 138 6.89 0.16 -0.84
C VAL A 138 5.79 1.05 -0.27
N LEU A 139 5.97 2.37 -0.28
CA LEU A 139 4.91 3.29 0.13
C LEU A 139 3.67 3.18 -0.77
N GLY A 140 3.89 2.96 -2.08
CA GLY A 140 2.79 2.72 -3.02
C GLY A 140 2.01 1.45 -2.68
N ALA A 141 2.72 0.34 -2.44
CA ALA A 141 2.13 -0.94 -2.07
C ALA A 141 1.36 -0.86 -0.73
N LEU A 142 1.95 -0.25 0.30
CA LEU A 142 1.33 -0.06 1.62
C LEU A 142 0.11 0.87 1.56
N THR A 143 0.17 1.95 0.78
CA THR A 143 -0.97 2.86 0.61
C THR A 143 -2.13 2.17 -0.13
N ALA A 144 -1.82 1.33 -1.12
CA ALA A 144 -2.81 0.56 -1.86
C ALA A 144 -3.43 -0.57 -1.03
N LEU A 145 -2.68 -1.13 -0.07
CA LEU A 145 -3.10 -2.26 0.77
C LEU A 145 -4.42 -1.98 1.51
N ALA A 146 -4.63 -0.73 1.96
CA ALA A 146 -5.84 -0.31 2.67
C ALA A 146 -7.08 -0.18 1.76
N ARG A 147 -6.97 -0.38 0.44
CA ARG A 147 -8.06 -0.11 -0.52
C ARG A 147 -8.25 -1.23 -1.56
N PRO A 148 -8.71 -2.44 -1.15
CA PRO A 148 -8.92 -3.57 -2.07
C PRO A 148 -9.92 -3.33 -3.22
N SER A 149 -10.81 -2.34 -3.08
CA SER A 149 -11.74 -1.91 -4.13
C SER A 149 -11.06 -1.24 -5.32
N ARG A 150 -9.81 -0.79 -5.19
CA ARG A 150 -9.12 0.01 -6.23
C ARG A 150 -8.18 -0.85 -7.06
N ALA A 151 -8.02 -0.49 -8.33
CA ALA A 151 -7.12 -1.18 -9.26
C ALA A 151 -5.66 -1.22 -8.76
N ALA A 152 -5.19 -0.16 -8.09
CA ALA A 152 -3.85 -0.11 -7.48
C ALA A 152 -3.59 -1.27 -6.51
N PHE A 153 -4.59 -1.71 -5.74
CA PHE A 153 -4.43 -2.84 -4.83
C PHE A 153 -4.01 -4.09 -5.61
N TRP A 154 -4.76 -4.43 -6.66
CA TRP A 154 -4.52 -5.62 -7.48
C TRP A 154 -3.21 -5.55 -8.26
N ALA A 155 -2.74 -4.33 -8.55
CA ALA A 155 -1.45 -4.05 -9.15
C ALA A 155 -0.27 -4.58 -8.31
N PHE A 156 -0.40 -4.56 -6.98
CA PHE A 156 0.64 -5.03 -6.05
C PHE A 156 0.31 -6.41 -5.47
N TRP A 157 -0.97 -6.63 -5.16
CA TRP A 157 -1.46 -7.72 -4.33
C TRP A 157 -2.29 -8.75 -5.10
N GLY A 158 -2.25 -8.71 -6.43
CA GLY A 158 -2.76 -9.78 -7.30
C GLY A 158 -2.00 -11.09 -7.10
N GLU A 159 -2.62 -12.22 -7.46
CA GLU A 159 -2.12 -13.57 -7.18
C GLU A 159 -0.70 -13.83 -7.69
N ASN A 160 -0.37 -13.24 -8.83
CA ASN A 160 0.91 -13.39 -9.49
C ASN A 160 2.05 -12.56 -8.85
N SER A 161 1.74 -11.57 -8.01
CA SER A 161 2.74 -10.62 -7.49
C SER A 161 2.81 -10.47 -5.98
N TRP A 162 1.77 -10.88 -5.24
CA TRP A 162 1.66 -10.55 -3.82
C TRP A 162 2.81 -11.11 -2.97
N THR A 163 3.34 -12.30 -3.27
CA THR A 163 4.48 -12.89 -2.55
C THR A 163 5.76 -12.09 -2.75
N THR A 164 6.02 -11.66 -3.98
CA THR A 164 7.18 -10.86 -4.34
C THR A 164 7.09 -9.49 -3.69
N THR A 165 5.95 -8.82 -3.85
CA THR A 165 5.68 -7.50 -3.24
C THR A 165 5.84 -7.57 -1.72
N ALA A 166 5.27 -8.58 -1.06
CA ALA A 166 5.41 -8.77 0.38
C ALA A 166 6.87 -8.93 0.83
N SER A 167 7.71 -9.56 0.01
CA SER A 167 9.14 -9.73 0.30
C SER A 167 9.90 -8.40 0.20
N LEU A 168 9.63 -7.62 -0.86
CA LEU A 168 10.23 -6.29 -1.06
C LEU A 168 9.81 -5.29 0.02
N VAL A 169 8.53 -5.32 0.42
CA VAL A 169 8.02 -4.51 1.54
C VAL A 169 8.74 -4.86 2.82
N ASP A 170 8.87 -6.15 3.15
CA ASP A 170 9.53 -6.61 4.38
C ASP A 170 11.02 -6.24 4.43
N GLU A 171 11.72 -6.27 3.30
CA GLU A 171 13.12 -5.84 3.20
C GLU A 171 13.31 -4.36 3.56
N VAL A 172 12.48 -3.47 3.00
CA VAL A 172 12.53 -2.04 3.31
C VAL A 172 12.07 -1.76 4.74
N PHE A 173 11.09 -2.50 5.23
CA PHE A 173 10.56 -2.33 6.57
C PHE A 173 11.57 -2.72 7.67
N LYS A 174 12.51 -3.63 7.35
CA LYS A 174 13.59 -4.08 8.24
C LYS A 174 14.89 -3.29 8.07
N ALA A 175 14.95 -2.33 7.15
CA ALA A 175 16.15 -1.54 6.91
C ALA A 175 16.48 -0.64 8.12
N ASP A 176 17.77 -0.53 8.43
CA ASP A 176 18.32 0.37 9.44
C ASP A 176 19.48 1.18 8.83
N PRO A 177 19.40 2.52 8.74
CA PRO A 177 18.29 3.37 9.18
C PRO A 177 17.00 3.15 8.39
N ALA A 178 15.86 3.48 9.01
CA ALA A 178 14.56 3.40 8.37
C ALA A 178 14.50 4.28 7.11
N LEU A 179 13.96 3.74 6.02
CA LEU A 179 13.86 4.45 4.75
C LEU A 179 12.54 5.23 4.61
N ILE A 180 11.47 4.72 5.22
CA ILE A 180 10.12 5.21 5.03
C ILE A 180 9.42 5.46 6.35
N THR A 181 8.50 6.41 6.34
CA THR A 181 7.48 6.54 7.39
C THR A 181 6.34 5.59 7.08
N LYS A 182 6.04 4.64 7.97
CA LYS A 182 4.89 3.74 7.80
C LYS A 182 3.60 4.58 7.67
N PRO A 183 2.81 4.40 6.61
CA PRO A 183 1.51 5.08 6.50
C PRO A 183 0.59 4.63 7.64
N GLU A 184 -0.09 5.57 8.30
CA GLU A 184 -1.00 5.26 9.42
C GLU A 184 -2.11 4.28 9.03
N ILE A 185 -2.56 4.35 7.78
CA ILE A 185 -3.61 3.49 7.23
C ILE A 185 -3.13 2.04 6.96
N ALA A 186 -1.83 1.77 7.00
CA ALA A 186 -1.27 0.48 6.63
C ALA A 186 -1.06 -0.42 7.86
N THR A 187 -1.67 -1.60 7.84
CA THR A 187 -1.58 -2.62 8.90
C THR A 187 -0.44 -3.61 8.61
N TRP A 188 0.80 -3.13 8.51
CA TRP A 188 1.98 -3.98 8.21
C TRP A 188 3.01 -4.00 9.34
N ASP A 189 3.34 -5.19 9.85
CA ASP A 189 4.37 -5.35 10.89
C ASP A 189 5.54 -6.21 10.41
N HIS A 190 5.26 -7.38 9.82
CA HIS A 190 6.26 -8.26 9.20
C HIS A 190 5.61 -9.10 8.11
N LYS A 191 6.43 -9.69 7.22
CA LYS A 191 5.97 -10.45 6.05
C LYS A 191 4.88 -11.47 6.34
N GLN A 192 5.04 -12.33 7.35
CA GLN A 192 4.06 -13.38 7.64
C GLN A 192 2.70 -12.79 8.06
N PHE A 193 2.70 -11.83 8.98
CA PHE A 193 1.49 -11.14 9.41
C PHE A 193 0.82 -10.37 8.25
N GLY A 194 1.57 -9.54 7.52
CA GLY A 194 1.02 -8.76 6.40
C GLY A 194 0.43 -9.65 5.31
N THR A 195 1.12 -10.74 4.99
CA THR A 195 0.64 -11.76 4.05
C THR A 195 -0.64 -12.45 4.52
N ALA A 196 -0.66 -12.97 5.75
CA ALA A 196 -1.75 -13.81 6.22
C ALA A 196 -2.99 -12.98 6.59
N CYS A 197 -2.78 -11.91 7.35
CA CYS A 197 -3.85 -11.15 7.98
C CYS A 197 -4.42 -10.07 7.09
N VAL A 198 -3.61 -9.48 6.21
CA VAL A 198 -4.05 -8.36 5.37
C VAL A 198 -4.23 -8.82 3.94
N VAL A 199 -3.17 -9.31 3.30
CA VAL A 199 -3.24 -9.70 1.89
C VAL A 199 -4.22 -10.84 1.68
N ARG A 200 -4.06 -12.00 2.34
CA ARG A 200 -4.94 -13.14 2.11
C ARG A 200 -6.36 -12.88 2.60
N LYS A 201 -6.52 -12.43 3.85
CA LYS A 201 -7.86 -12.22 4.43
C LYS A 201 -8.67 -11.17 3.67
N ASP A 202 -8.07 -10.03 3.35
CA ASP A 202 -8.82 -8.98 2.64
C ASP A 202 -8.98 -9.33 1.17
N ARG A 203 -7.96 -9.85 0.47
CA ARG A 203 -8.12 -10.32 -0.92
C ARG A 203 -9.28 -11.30 -1.06
N LEU A 204 -9.37 -12.30 -0.17
CA LEU A 204 -10.41 -13.33 -0.25
C LEU A 204 -11.83 -12.75 -0.22
N LYS A 205 -12.08 -11.67 0.53
CA LYS A 205 -13.39 -11.01 0.59
C LYS A 205 -13.77 -10.32 -0.71
N TRP A 206 -12.79 -9.97 -1.53
CA TRP A 206 -12.96 -9.24 -2.80
C TRP A 206 -12.76 -10.15 -4.02
N LEU A 207 -12.48 -11.44 -3.80
CA LEU A 207 -12.44 -12.41 -4.89
C LEU A 207 -13.82 -12.56 -5.52
N PRO A 208 -13.90 -12.83 -6.83
CA PRO A 208 -15.19 -13.03 -7.49
C PRO A 208 -15.95 -14.22 -6.90
N ASN A 209 -17.27 -14.08 -6.73
CA ASN A 209 -18.12 -15.16 -6.21
C ASN A 209 -18.48 -16.22 -7.27
N HIS A 210 -18.34 -15.90 -8.55
CA HIS A 210 -18.63 -16.82 -9.63
C HIS A 210 -17.42 -17.71 -9.94
N ALA A 211 -17.69 -18.95 -10.36
CA ALA A 211 -16.66 -19.93 -10.71
C ALA A 211 -15.61 -19.36 -11.66
N HIS A 212 -14.35 -19.73 -11.42
CA HIS A 212 -13.22 -19.29 -12.23
C HIS A 212 -13.42 -19.73 -13.69
N PRO A 213 -13.01 -18.95 -14.70
CA PRO A 213 -13.20 -19.30 -16.11
C PRO A 213 -12.67 -20.69 -16.50
N SER A 214 -11.58 -21.16 -15.88
CA SER A 214 -11.08 -22.53 -16.11
C SER A 214 -12.03 -23.60 -15.57
N GLU A 215 -12.58 -23.41 -14.37
CA GLU A 215 -13.50 -24.37 -13.75
C GLU A 215 -14.81 -24.48 -14.54
N ARG A 216 -15.29 -23.35 -15.10
CA ARG A 216 -16.44 -23.36 -16.02
C ARG A 216 -16.15 -24.12 -17.31
N ARG A 217 -14.94 -23.98 -17.85
CA ARG A 217 -14.52 -24.70 -19.05
C ARG A 217 -14.43 -26.19 -18.77
N ASP A 218 -13.79 -26.58 -17.68
CA ASP A 218 -13.65 -27.98 -17.27
C ASP A 218 -15.02 -28.62 -17.00
N ALA A 219 -15.94 -27.90 -16.34
CA ALA A 219 -17.30 -28.37 -16.09
C ALA A 219 -18.12 -28.53 -17.39
N ARG A 220 -17.93 -27.62 -18.35
CA ARG A 220 -18.57 -27.69 -19.66
C ARG A 220 -18.00 -28.83 -20.51
N GLU A 221 -16.68 -28.98 -20.54
CA GLU A 221 -16.00 -30.08 -21.23
C GLU A 221 -16.33 -31.44 -20.59
N ALA A 222 -16.53 -31.51 -19.27
CA ALA A 222 -17.01 -32.72 -18.59
C ALA A 222 -18.49 -33.03 -18.90
N ALA A 223 -19.34 -32.01 -19.04
CA ALA A 223 -20.75 -32.17 -19.42
C ALA A 223 -20.91 -32.56 -20.90
N GLU A 224 -20.07 -32.02 -21.79
CA GLU A 224 -20.04 -32.34 -23.22
C GLU A 224 -19.29 -33.66 -23.51
N GLY A 225 -18.27 -34.00 -22.70
CA GLY A 225 -17.48 -35.24 -22.74
C GLY A 225 -18.16 -36.47 -22.13
N GLY A 226 -19.38 -36.33 -21.62
CA GLY A 226 -20.28 -37.46 -21.30
C GLY A 226 -20.64 -38.32 -22.53
N ALA A 227 -20.24 -37.89 -23.73
CA ALA A 227 -20.25 -38.67 -24.95
C ALA A 227 -18.83 -38.76 -25.58
N GLY A 228 -17.89 -39.43 -24.91
CA GLY A 228 -16.75 -40.07 -25.59
C GLY A 228 -15.33 -39.69 -25.13
N THR A 229 -14.65 -40.69 -24.57
CA THR A 229 -13.20 -40.98 -24.61
C THR A 229 -12.17 -39.92 -24.18
N THR A 230 -11.65 -40.18 -22.98
CA THR A 230 -10.28 -39.98 -22.45
C THR A 230 -9.21 -39.38 -23.36
N GLY A 231 -8.69 -38.22 -22.96
CA GLY A 231 -7.41 -37.66 -23.42
C GLY A 231 -6.90 -36.61 -22.44
N ALA A 232 -6.13 -37.03 -21.42
CA ALA A 232 -5.55 -36.14 -20.42
C ALA A 232 -4.39 -35.32 -21.03
N HIS A 233 -4.54 -34.00 -21.09
CA HIS A 233 -3.43 -33.08 -21.34
C HIS A 233 -3.24 -32.16 -20.13
N THR A 234 -2.24 -32.48 -19.30
CA THR A 234 -1.73 -31.59 -18.25
C THR A 234 -1.03 -30.40 -18.90
N ARG A 235 -1.75 -29.27 -19.02
CA ARG A 235 -1.18 -28.03 -19.54
C ARG A 235 -0.51 -27.26 -18.40
N ALA A 236 0.82 -27.18 -18.44
CA ALA A 236 1.60 -26.38 -17.49
C ALA A 236 1.13 -24.92 -17.49
N ARG A 237 0.67 -24.44 -16.32
CA ARG A 237 0.16 -23.08 -16.09
C ARG A 237 1.34 -22.09 -16.16
N ARG A 238 1.64 -21.53 -17.33
CA ARG A 238 2.54 -20.36 -17.43
C ARG A 238 1.86 -19.19 -16.70
N ARG A 239 2.51 -18.69 -15.65
CA ARG A 239 2.08 -17.48 -14.93
C ARG A 239 2.39 -16.25 -15.77
N THR A 240 1.50 -15.91 -16.69
CA THR A 240 1.57 -14.65 -17.43
C THR A 240 1.18 -13.50 -16.50
N GLY A 241 2.12 -12.59 -16.24
CA GLY A 241 1.86 -11.33 -15.55
C GLY A 241 1.44 -10.22 -16.50
N LEU A 242 1.17 -9.03 -15.97
CA LEU A 242 0.87 -7.83 -16.76
C LEU A 242 1.95 -7.49 -17.80
N LEU A 243 3.17 -8.00 -17.61
CA LEU A 243 4.32 -7.84 -18.52
C LEU A 243 4.33 -8.84 -19.69
N ASP A 244 3.54 -9.92 -19.64
CA ASP A 244 3.44 -10.96 -20.68
C ASP A 244 2.18 -10.85 -21.53
N ALA A 245 1.18 -10.07 -21.09
CA ALA A 245 0.16 -9.63 -22.01
C ALA A 245 0.86 -8.66 -22.96
N ASP A 246 0.83 -8.90 -24.28
CA ASP A 246 1.27 -7.98 -25.35
C ASP A 246 0.46 -6.66 -25.34
N VAL A 247 0.34 -6.03 -24.17
CA VAL A 247 -0.28 -4.75 -23.93
C VAL A 247 0.88 -3.76 -24.00
N PRO A 248 1.03 -3.03 -25.12
CA PRO A 248 2.04 -2.01 -25.20
C PRO A 248 1.77 -0.98 -24.09
N PHE A 249 2.66 -0.94 -23.10
CA PHE A 249 2.81 0.21 -22.23
C PHE A 249 3.43 1.35 -23.04
N GLY A 250 2.65 1.94 -23.94
CA GLY A 250 3.14 2.94 -24.88
C GLY A 250 2.02 3.72 -25.58
N TYR A 251 2.06 5.05 -25.39
CA TYR A 251 1.38 6.10 -26.16
C TYR A 251 -0.16 6.12 -26.19
N TYR A 252 -0.77 6.57 -25.09
CA TYR A 252 -1.90 7.48 -25.25
C TYR A 252 -1.34 8.88 -25.45
N GLY A 253 -1.10 9.19 -26.73
CA GLY A 253 -0.82 10.53 -27.21
C GLY A 253 -1.99 11.46 -26.94
N GLN A 254 -1.65 12.74 -26.80
CA GLN A 254 -2.57 13.86 -26.73
C GLN A 254 -3.57 13.82 -27.89
N ALA A 255 -4.84 14.08 -27.56
CA ALA A 255 -5.80 14.81 -28.38
C ALA A 255 -6.55 15.75 -27.44
#